data_AF-A0A961QEG5-F1
#
_entry.id   AF-A0A961QEG5-F1
#
_cell.length_a   1.000
_cell.length_b   1.000
_cell.length_c   1.000
_cell.angle_alpha   90.00
_cell.angle_beta   90.00
_cell.angle_gamma   90.00
#
_symmetry.space_group_name_H-M   'P 1'
#
loop_
_entity.id
_entity.type
_entity.pdbx_description
1 polymer ?
#
loop_
_entity_poly.entity_id
_entity_poly.type
_entity_poly.pdbx_seq_one_letter_code
_entity_poly.pdbx_strand_id
1 'polypeptide(L)' 'IGEIQADGQFDVVWETSGLVLGDEWSDYVAETAPLISDWRAPLSCGNFNTETGTCGGSE' A
#
# COMPACT_ATOMS: atom_id res chain seq x y z
N ILE A 1 -4.29 12.97 8.97
CA ILE A 1 -5.66 13.47 8.70
C ILE A 1 -5.65 14.97 8.89
N GLY A 2 -6.20 15.73 7.93
CA GLY A 2 -6.21 17.18 7.98
C GLY A 2 -7.62 17.76 7.86
N GLU A 3 -7.81 18.93 8.45
CA GLU A 3 -9.03 19.74 8.35
C GLU A 3 -8.75 21.01 7.54
N ILE A 4 -9.64 21.33 6.59
CA ILE A 4 -9.52 22.51 5.73
C ILE A 4 -9.99 23.76 6.49
N GLN A 5 -9.13 24.76 6.56
CA GLN A 5 -9.43 26.05 7.17
C GLN A 5 -10.13 27.01 6.18
N ALA A 6 -10.70 28.10 6.70
CA ALA A 6 -11.44 29.07 5.88
C ALA A 6 -10.59 29.78 4.80
N ASP A 7 -9.27 29.80 4.97
CA ASP A 7 -8.30 30.33 4.00
C ASP A 7 -7.76 29.26 3.03
N GLY A 8 -8.25 28.03 3.12
CA GLY A 8 -7.87 26.90 2.27
C GLY A 8 -6.59 26.18 2.69
N GLN A 9 -5.98 26.52 3.84
CA GLN A 9 -4.88 25.74 4.41
C GLN A 9 -5.38 24.48 5.12
N PHE A 10 -4.48 23.54 5.40
CA PHE A 10 -4.78 22.30 6.13
C PHE A 10 -4.15 22.34 7.53
N ASP A 11 -4.97 22.11 8.55
CA ASP A 11 -4.48 21.81 9.90
C ASP A 11 -4.41 20.30 10.11
N VAL A 12 -3.33 19.83 10.74
CA VAL A 12 -3.20 18.42 11.12
C VAL A 12 -3.98 18.19 12.40
N VAL A 13 -5.08 17.44 12.31
CA VAL A 13 -5.94 17.11 13.47
C VAL A 13 -5.66 15.71 14.04
N TRP A 14 -5.01 14.86 13.25
CA TRP A 14 -4.56 13.54 13.70
C TRP A 14 -3.44 13.00 12.81
N GLU A 15 -2.51 12.28 13.41
CA GLU A 15 -1.43 11.57 12.75
C GLU A 15 -1.21 10.20 13.40
N THR A 16 -0.66 9.27 12.62
CA THR A 16 -0.19 7.99 13.13
C THR A 16 1.07 8.21 13.97
N SER A 17 1.32 7.34 14.95
CA SER A 17 2.53 7.43 15.80
C SER A 17 3.85 7.19 15.04
N GLY A 18 3.77 6.78 13.77
CA GLY A 18 4.91 6.46 12.92
C GLY A 18 4.46 6.19 11.48
N LEU A 19 5.33 5.54 10.71
CA LEU A 19 5.06 5.17 9.32
C LEU A 19 4.04 4.03 9.25
N VAL A 20 3.16 4.08 8.25
CA VAL A 20 2.24 3.00 7.88
C VAL A 20 2.78 2.36 6.61
N LEU A 21 2.81 1.02 6.56
CA LEU A 21 3.19 0.29 5.35
C LEU A 21 2.12 0.49 4.27
N GLY A 22 2.58 0.60 3.02
CA GLY A 22 1.68 0.57 1.87
C GLY A 22 0.94 -0.75 1.80
N ASP A 23 -0.32 -0.67 1.38
CA ASP A 23 -1.17 -1.81 1.09
C ASP A 23 -1.78 -1.58 -0.29
N GLU A 24 -1.10 -2.07 -1.31
CA GLU A 24 -1.36 -1.75 -2.71
C GLU A 24 -2.50 -2.56 -3.32
N TRP A 25 -2.84 -3.71 -2.72
CA TRP A 25 -3.80 -4.66 -3.25
C TRP A 25 -5.04 -4.77 -2.37
N SER A 26 -6.20 -5.03 -2.98
CA SER A 26 -7.43 -5.12 -2.22
C SER A 26 -7.65 -6.54 -1.70
N ASP A 27 -7.86 -6.65 -0.39
CA ASP A 27 -8.32 -7.87 0.29
C ASP A 27 -9.70 -8.37 -0.21
N TYR A 28 -10.47 -7.51 -0.87
CA TYR A 28 -11.87 -7.78 -1.23
C TYR A 28 -12.08 -8.12 -2.70
N VAL A 29 -11.05 -7.95 -3.53
CA VAL A 29 -11.09 -8.33 -4.95
C VAL A 29 -10.35 -9.64 -5.07
N ALA A 30 -11.07 -10.70 -5.46
CA ALA A 30 -10.55 -12.07 -5.43
C ALA A 30 -9.25 -12.24 -6.22
N GLU A 31 -9.09 -11.53 -7.35
CA GLU A 31 -7.87 -11.60 -8.14
C GLU A 31 -6.65 -10.99 -7.46
N THR A 32 -6.84 -10.00 -6.56
CA THR A 32 -5.74 -9.26 -5.93
C THR A 32 -5.54 -9.55 -4.46
N ALA A 33 -6.52 -10.17 -3.80
CA ALA A 33 -6.46 -10.53 -2.39
C ALA A 33 -5.18 -11.33 -2.00
N PRO A 34 -4.62 -12.24 -2.84
CA PRO A 34 -3.40 -12.94 -2.46
C PRO A 34 -2.11 -12.18 -2.77
N LEU A 35 -2.19 -10.95 -3.30
CA LEU A 35 -1.03 -10.20 -3.79
C LEU A 35 -0.46 -9.27 -2.72
N ILE A 36 0.87 -9.15 -2.69
CA ILE A 36 1.59 -8.13 -1.92
C ILE A 36 2.61 -7.41 -2.83
N SER A 37 3.02 -6.23 -2.39
CA SER A 37 4.09 -5.44 -2.99
C SER A 37 5.27 -5.36 -2.02
N ASP A 38 6.44 -5.86 -2.42
CA ASP A 38 7.69 -5.64 -1.69
C ASP A 38 8.83 -5.35 -2.67
N TRP A 39 9.19 -4.08 -2.74
CA TRP A 39 10.25 -3.59 -3.61
C TRP A 39 11.66 -3.78 -3.03
N ARG A 40 11.77 -4.24 -1.78
CA ARG A 40 13.07 -4.46 -1.14
C ARG A 40 13.73 -5.72 -1.69
N ALA A 41 15.06 -5.69 -1.80
CA ALA A 41 15.82 -6.89 -2.11
C ALA A 41 15.65 -7.92 -0.96
N PRO A 42 15.50 -9.21 -1.28
CA PRO A 42 15.66 -9.82 -2.61
C PRO A 42 14.37 -9.92 -3.43
N LEU A 43 13.20 -9.54 -2.89
CA LEU A 43 11.91 -9.81 -3.52
C LEU A 43 11.66 -8.91 -4.73
N SER A 44 11.87 -7.60 -4.57
CA SER A 44 11.80 -6.58 -5.64
C SER A 44 10.63 -6.79 -6.61
N CYS A 45 9.43 -7.00 -6.07
CA CYS A 45 8.22 -7.36 -6.81
C CYS A 45 7.00 -6.59 -6.32
N GLY A 46 6.27 -5.95 -7.23
CA GLY A 46 5.03 -5.24 -6.92
C GLY A 46 3.76 -6.10 -6.90
N ASN A 47 3.80 -7.28 -7.52
CA ASN A 47 2.68 -8.20 -7.66
C ASN A 47 3.13 -9.61 -7.25
N PHE A 48 3.54 -9.77 -6.00
CA PHE A 48 3.95 -11.07 -5.49
C PHE A 48 2.72 -11.81 -4.98
N ASN A 49 2.39 -12.93 -5.60
CA ASN A 49 1.30 -13.78 -5.13
C ASN A 49 1.81 -14.65 -3.97
N THR A 50 1.24 -14.43 -2.78
CA THR A 50 1.63 -15.10 -1.54
C THR A 50 1.19 -16.56 -1.47
N GLU A 51 0.21 -16.97 -2.27
CA GLU A 51 -0.26 -18.36 -2.36
C GLU A 51 0.62 -19.20 -3.29
N THR A 52 1.04 -18.63 -4.42
CA THR A 52 1.87 -19.33 -5.42
C THR A 52 3.36 -19.11 -5.24
N GLY A 53 3.76 -18.08 -4.50
CA GLY A 53 5.15 -17.69 -4.31
C GLY A 53 5.80 -17.11 -5.57
N THR A 54 5.02 -16.56 -6.50
CA THR A 54 5.52 -16.05 -7.79
C THR A 54 5.28 -14.56 -7.94
N CYS A 55 6.27 -13.85 -8.48
CA CYS A 55 6.07 -12.48 -8.93
C CYS A 55 5.36 -12.45 -10.29
N GLY A 56 4.19 -11.81 -10.34
CA GLY A 56 3.46 -11.51 -11.55
C GLY A 56 3.98 -10.23 -12.23
N GLY A 57 3.75 -10.11 -13.54
CA GLY A 57 4.10 -8.90 -14.30
C GLY A 57 5.59 -8.75 -14.62
N SER A 58 6.31 -9.86 -14.79
CA SER A 58 7.67 -9.83 -15.33
C SER A 58 7.69 -9.13 -16.70
N GLU A 59 8.35 -7.97 -16.76
CA GLU A 59 9.11 -7.50 -17.93
C GLU A 59 10.58 -7.90 -17.77
#